data_AF-A0A645BQM2-F1
#
_entry.id   AF-A0A645BQM2-F1
#
_cell.length_a   1.000
_cell.length_b   1.000
_cell.length_c   1.000
_cell.angle_alpha   90.00
_cell.angle_beta   90.00
_cell.angle_gamma   90.00
#
_symmetry.space_group_name_H-M   'P 1'
#
loop_
_entity.id
_entity.type
_entity.pdbx_description
1 polymer ?
#
loop_
_entity_poly.entity_id
_entity_poly.type
_entity_poly.pdbx_seq_one_letter_code
_entity_poly.pdbx_strand_id
1 'polypeptide(L)'
;MATSVFAKDNLLDEINGNVSKVLAEYLKDHTDSLLPYLNLLTVFRKLERSGDHITNIAEEIVFYIDAKVLKHSGKVDEHYPEK
;
A
#
# COMPACT_ATOMS: atom_id res chain seq x y z
N MET A 1 -2.76 -8.82 14.02
CA MET A 1 -4.18 -8.65 13.64
C MET A 1 -4.22 -7.77 12.38
N ALA A 2 -5.26 -7.86 11.54
CA ALA A 2 -5.32 -7.12 10.26
C ALA A 2 -5.01 -5.61 10.38
N THR A 3 -5.36 -4.98 11.50
CA THR A 3 -5.00 -3.60 11.84
C THR A 3 -3.51 -3.28 11.79
N SER A 4 -2.63 -4.22 12.18
CA SER A 4 -1.18 -4.00 12.10
C SER A 4 -0.65 -4.07 10.66
N VAL A 5 -1.34 -4.76 9.76
CA VAL A 5 -1.03 -4.79 8.33
C VAL A 5 -1.39 -3.44 7.71
N PHE A 6 -2.60 -2.95 7.96
CA PHE A 6 -3.04 -1.65 7.44
C PHE A 6 -2.16 -0.49 7.91
N ALA A 7 -1.73 -0.50 9.17
CA ALA A 7 -0.81 0.52 9.68
C ALA A 7 0.54 0.51 8.93
N LYS A 8 1.03 -0.66 8.52
CA LYS A 8 2.27 -0.79 7.74
C LYS A 8 2.06 -0.36 6.28
N ASP A 9 0.91 -0.67 5.72
CA ASP A 9 0.53 -0.28 4.35
C ASP A 9 0.43 1.24 4.22
N ASN A 10 -0.28 1.89 5.16
CA ASN A 10 -0.36 3.35 5.23
C ASN A 10 1.02 4.02 5.34
N LEU A 11 1.94 3.43 6.11
CA LEU A 11 3.31 3.92 6.20
C LEU A 11 4.05 3.78 4.85
N LEU A 12 3.78 2.71 4.11
CA LEU A 12 4.37 2.45 2.80
C LEU A 12 3.87 3.44 1.76
N ASP A 13 2.57 3.76 1.78
CA ASP A 13 1.95 4.81 0.96
C ASP A 13 2.56 6.17 1.24
N GLU A 14 2.75 6.52 2.52
CA GLU A 14 3.37 7.78 2.93
C GLU A 14 4.81 7.88 2.41
N ILE A 15 5.59 6.81 2.56
CA ILE A 15 6.97 6.75 2.06
C ILE A 15 6.98 6.90 0.53
N ASN A 16 6.15 6.14 -0.18
CA ASN A 16 6.07 6.17 -1.64
C ASN A 16 5.59 7.54 -2.17
N GLY A 17 4.69 8.22 -1.46
CA GLY A 17 4.25 9.57 -1.79
C GLY A 17 5.37 10.63 -1.64
N ASN A 18 6.26 10.44 -0.68
CA ASN A 18 7.35 11.39 -0.40
C ASN A 18 8.65 11.08 -1.15
N VAL A 19 8.85 9.84 -1.61
CA VAL A 19 10.15 9.37 -2.14
C VAL A 19 10.65 10.23 -3.31
N SER A 20 9.76 10.64 -4.22
CA SER A 20 10.15 11.42 -5.39
C SER A 20 10.75 12.78 -5.01
N LYS A 21 10.19 13.43 -3.97
CA LYS A 21 10.69 14.72 -3.48
C LYS A 21 12.06 14.56 -2.83
N VAL A 22 12.20 13.60 -1.92
CA VAL A 22 13.45 13.33 -1.18
C VAL A 22 14.59 12.99 -2.15
N LEU A 23 14.32 12.10 -3.10
CA LEU A 23 15.32 11.67 -4.05
C LEU A 23 15.64 12.77 -5.09
N ALA A 24 14.68 13.63 -5.45
CA ALA A 24 14.94 14.78 -6.32
C ALA A 24 15.82 15.84 -5.63
N GLU A 25 15.65 16.05 -4.33
CA GLU A 25 16.54 16.89 -3.53
C GLU A 25 17.96 16.32 -3.48
N TYR A 26 18.10 15.00 -3.29
CA TYR A 26 19.40 14.33 -3.32
C TYR A 26 20.13 14.46 -4.67
N LEU A 27 19.40 14.37 -5.78
CA LEU A 27 19.97 14.47 -7.14
C LEU A 27 20.54 15.85 -7.47
N LYS A 28 20.12 16.92 -6.78
CA LYS A 28 20.66 18.28 -7.03
C LYS A 28 22.18 18.33 -6.86
N ASP A 29 22.71 17.56 -5.91
CA ASP A 29 24.14 17.52 -5.60
C ASP A 29 24.84 16.27 -6.18
N HIS A 30 24.08 15.33 -6.79
CA HIS A 30 24.58 14.02 -7.25
C HIS A 30 23.97 13.62 -8.60
N THR A 31 24.15 14.45 -9.63
CA THR A 31 23.59 14.23 -10.98
C THR A 31 23.97 12.88 -11.60
N ASP A 32 25.10 12.31 -11.20
CA ASP A 32 25.64 11.05 -11.69
C ASP A 32 24.81 9.83 -11.21
N SER A 33 23.94 10.04 -10.21
CA SER A 33 23.12 9.02 -9.56
C SER A 33 21.71 8.86 -10.15
N LEU A 34 21.46 9.38 -11.37
CA LEU A 34 20.13 9.34 -11.99
C LEU A 34 19.59 7.91 -12.20
N LEU A 35 20.42 6.98 -12.65
CA LEU A 35 19.97 5.60 -12.87
C LEU A 35 19.64 4.87 -11.55
N PRO A 36 20.49 4.94 -10.50
CA PRO A 36 20.12 4.50 -9.15
C PRO A 36 18.82 5.12 -8.63
N TYR A 37 18.59 6.42 -8.85
CA TYR A 37 17.36 7.11 -8.49
C TYR A 37 16.12 6.45 -9.12
N LEU A 38 16.15 6.20 -10.43
CA LEU A 38 15.00 5.62 -11.16
C LEU A 38 14.72 4.18 -10.71
N ASN A 39 15.78 3.41 -10.45
CA ASN A 39 15.66 2.06 -9.91
C ASN A 39 15.01 2.08 -8.53
N LEU A 40 15.43 3.00 -7.66
CA LEU A 40 14.90 3.11 -6.31
C LEU A 40 13.42 3.52 -6.30
N LEU A 41 13.02 4.46 -7.14
CA LEU A 41 11.61 4.82 -7.33
C LEU A 41 10.76 3.60 -7.72
N THR A 42 11.30 2.75 -8.61
CA THR A 42 10.64 1.51 -9.04
C THR A 42 10.52 0.51 -7.89
N VAL A 43 11.53 0.42 -7.01
CA VAL A 43 11.48 -0.43 -5.82
C VAL A 43 10.38 0.02 -4.87
N PHE A 44 10.30 1.30 -4.53
CA PHE A 44 9.26 1.81 -3.63
C PHE A 44 7.85 1.58 -4.18
N ARG A 45 7.63 1.79 -5.47
CA ARG A 45 6.34 1.49 -6.11
C ARG A 45 5.98 0.00 -6.05
N LYS A 46 6.96 -0.90 -6.21
CA LYS A 46 6.71 -2.35 -6.09
C LYS A 46 6.41 -2.78 -4.65
N LEU A 47 7.04 -2.13 -3.68
CA LEU A 47 6.75 -2.35 -2.27
C LEU A 47 5.33 -1.91 -1.95
N GLU A 48 4.94 -0.69 -2.31
CA GLU A 48 3.56 -0.17 -2.15
C GLU A 48 2.53 -1.15 -2.71
N ARG A 49 2.70 -1.57 -3.97
CA ARG A 49 1.84 -2.56 -4.62
C ARG A 49 1.72 -3.87 -3.84
N SER A 50 2.83 -4.32 -3.26
CA SER A 50 2.86 -5.55 -2.47
C SER A 50 2.14 -5.38 -1.13
N GLY A 51 2.28 -4.21 -0.49
CA GLY A 51 1.51 -3.84 0.70
C GLY A 51 0.01 -3.88 0.43
N ASP A 52 -0.41 -3.25 -0.65
CA ASP A 52 -1.79 -3.18 -1.14
C ASP A 52 -2.39 -4.60 -1.31
N HIS A 53 -1.62 -5.51 -1.93
CA HIS A 53 -2.04 -6.91 -2.09
C HIS A 53 -2.17 -7.65 -0.74
N ILE A 54 -1.26 -7.42 0.19
CA ILE A 54 -1.32 -8.02 1.53
C ILE A 54 -2.53 -7.48 2.30
N THR A 55 -2.82 -6.18 2.19
CA THR A 55 -4.01 -5.55 2.76
C THR A 55 -5.29 -6.19 2.22
N ASN A 56 -5.41 -6.37 0.90
CA ASN A 56 -6.57 -7.01 0.29
C ASN A 56 -6.77 -8.46 0.80
N ILE A 57 -5.69 -9.25 0.89
CA ILE A 57 -5.77 -10.62 1.43
C ILE A 57 -6.20 -10.61 2.91
N ALA A 58 -5.66 -9.69 3.71
CA ALA A 58 -6.03 -9.57 5.12
C ALA A 58 -7.50 -9.18 5.29
N GLU A 59 -8.04 -8.34 4.42
CA GLU A 59 -9.46 -7.98 4.37
C GLU A 59 -10.33 -9.17 4.02
N GLU A 60 -9.97 -9.94 2.99
CA GLU A 60 -10.69 -11.17 2.61
C GLU A 60 -10.74 -12.19 3.74
N ILE A 61 -9.63 -12.39 4.48
CA ILE A 61 -9.59 -13.31 5.63
C ILE A 61 -10.54 -12.84 6.75
N VAL A 62 -10.54 -11.54 7.08
CA VAL A 62 -11.45 -11.03 8.13
C VAL A 62 -12.91 -11.15 7.69
N PHE A 63 -13.20 -10.87 6.41
CA PHE A 63 -14.54 -11.08 5.89
C PHE A 63 -14.96 -12.54 5.98
N TYR A 64 -14.07 -13.48 5.63
CA TYR A 64 -14.39 -14.92 5.67
C TYR A 64 -14.65 -15.45 7.09
N ILE A 65 -13.89 -14.98 8.08
CA ILE A 65 -13.99 -15.46 9.47
C ILE A 65 -15.10 -14.73 10.25
N ASP A 66 -15.14 -13.40 10.14
CA ASP A 66 -15.96 -12.54 10.99
C ASP A 66 -17.20 -11.97 10.28
N ALA A 67 -17.40 -12.28 8.97
CA ALA A 67 -18.41 -11.67 8.09
C ALA A 67 -18.35 -10.13 8.08
N LYS A 68 -17.19 -9.55 8.41
CA LYS A 68 -17.01 -8.11 8.59
C LYS A 68 -16.25 -7.50 7.43
N VAL A 69 -16.82 -6.44 6.86
CA VAL A 69 -16.16 -5.59 5.85
C VAL A 69 -15.30 -4.53 6.54
N LEU A 70 -14.04 -4.38 6.11
CA LEU A 70 -13.07 -3.46 6.73
C LEU A 70 -12.82 -2.17 5.92
N LYS A 71 -12.87 -2.20 4.58
CA LYS A 71 -12.82 -1.01 3.70
C LYS A 71 -14.17 -0.77 3.02
N HIS A 72 -14.53 0.51 2.87
CA HIS A 72 -15.81 1.05 2.37
C HIS A 72 -16.93 1.23 3.41
N SER A 73 -16.75 2.15 4.37
CA SER A 73 -17.84 2.65 5.21
C SER A 73 -18.89 3.50 4.44
N GLY A 74 -18.92 3.45 3.10
CA GLY A 74 -19.69 4.37 2.25
C GLY A 74 -20.69 3.74 1.27
N LYS A 75 -20.61 2.44 0.96
CA LYS A 75 -21.65 1.73 0.20
C LYS A 75 -21.69 0.28 0.67
N VAL A 76 -22.73 -0.01 1.44
CA VAL A 76 -23.10 -1.35 1.85
C VAL A 76 -24.25 -1.82 0.95
N ASP A 77 -24.37 -3.14 0.89
CA ASP A 77 -25.38 -3.98 0.25
C ASP A 77 -25.19 -4.28 -1.23
N GLU A 78 -24.80 -5.53 -1.50
CA GLU A 78 -25.72 -6.48 -2.12
C GLU A 78 -25.28 -7.94 -1.85
N HIS A 79 -26.01 -8.55 -0.91
CA HIS A 79 -26.51 -9.93 -0.93
C HIS A 79 -25.67 -11.02 -1.64
N TYR A 80 -25.20 -12.02 -0.87
CA TYR A 80 -25.09 -13.40 -1.37
C TYR A 80 -25.69 -14.39 -0.36
N PRO A 81 -26.36 -15.44 -0.86
CA PRO A 81 -27.44 -16.13 -0.15
C PRO A 81 -26.92 -17.19 0.81
N GLU A 82 -27.75 -17.51 1.79
CA GLU A 82 -27.62 -18.73 2.59
C GLU A 82 -27.66 -19.97 1.69
N LYS A 83 -26.59 -20.77 1.72
CA LYS A 83 -26.61 -22.23 1.89
C LYS A 83 -25.21 -22.79 2.07
#